data_AF-X1R262-F1
#
_entry.id   AF-X1R262-F1
#
_cell.length_a   1.000
_cell.length_b   1.000
_cell.length_c   1.000
_cell.angle_alpha   90.00
_cell.angle_beta   90.00
_cell.angle_gamma   90.00
#
_symmetry.space_group_name_H-M   'P 1'
#
loop_
_entity.id
_entity.type
_entity.pdbx_description
1 polymer ?
#
loop_
_entity_poly.entity_id
_entity_poly.type
_entity_poly.pdbx_seq_one_letter_code
_entity_poly.pdbx_strand_id
1 'polypeptide(L)' 'MDQTFLTAFLQILSGRRDTGAATGVRLGPFVAMREHFRAALEKSIGGELSPKDALDEAAEKMNLLLKDYLELYGK' A
#
# COMPACT_ATOMS: atom_id res chain seq x y z
N MET A 1 20.84 13.32 -5.32
CA MET A 1 19.65 12.65 -4.75
C MET A 1 19.65 12.66 -3.20
N ASP A 2 20.39 13.55 -2.53
CA ASP A 2 20.59 13.46 -1.06
C ASP A 2 19.74 14.48 -0.26
N GLN A 3 19.44 15.62 -0.85
CA GLN A 3 18.81 16.76 -0.17
C GLN A 3 17.30 16.56 0.14
N THR A 4 16.62 15.75 -0.67
CA THR A 4 15.18 15.48 -0.52
C THR A 4 14.89 14.60 0.70
N PHE A 5 15.73 13.59 0.96
CA PHE A 5 15.59 12.69 2.10
C PHE A 5 15.81 13.42 3.43
N LEU A 6 16.84 14.26 3.51
CA LEU A 6 17.14 15.03 4.72
C LEU A 6 16.02 16.03 5.08
N THR A 7 15.43 16.66 4.06
CA THR A 7 14.30 17.59 4.24
C THR A 7 13.05 16.87 4.74
N ALA A 8 12.78 15.68 4.20
CA ALA A 8 11.66 14.85 4.63
C ALA A 8 11.77 14.43 6.10
N PHE A 9 12.96 14.01 6.52
CA PHE A 9 13.24 13.57 7.89
C PHE A 9 13.05 14.71 8.91
N LEU A 10 13.55 15.90 8.60
CA LEU A 10 13.40 17.08 9.46
C LEU A 10 11.94 17.55 9.56
N GLN A 11 11.17 17.43 8.47
CA GLN A 11 9.75 17.75 8.49
C GLN A 11 8.97 16.81 9.43
N ILE A 12 9.28 15.52 9.41
CA ILE A 12 8.70 14.52 10.33
C ILE A 12 9.04 14.85 11.79
N LEU A 13 10.31 15.15 12.10
CA LEU A 13 10.75 15.46 13.47
C LEU A 13 10.19 16.79 14.00
N SER A 14 9.96 17.77 13.12
CA SER A 14 9.38 19.08 13.49
C SER A 14 7.88 19.03 13.81
N GLY A 15 7.25 17.86 13.71
CA GLY A 15 5.82 17.68 13.98
C GLY A 15 4.91 18.32 12.93
N ARG A 16 5.47 18.83 11.82
CA ARG A 16 4.71 19.38 10.69
C ARG A 16 4.08 18.25 9.90
N ARG A 17 2.80 17.99 10.17
CA ARG A 17 1.98 16.96 9.51
C ARG A 17 1.41 17.40 8.16
N ASP A 18 1.63 18.66 7.79
CA ASP A 18 1.07 19.35 6.64
C ASP A 18 1.97 19.34 5.39
N THR A 19 3.12 18.65 5.43
CA THR A 19 4.04 18.58 4.28
C THR A 19 3.92 17.27 3.51
N GLY A 20 4.24 17.30 2.21
CA GLY A 20 4.28 16.11 1.34
C GLY A 20 5.24 15.00 1.81
N ALA A 21 6.20 15.32 2.67
CA ALA A 21 7.09 14.34 3.27
C ALA A 21 6.54 13.69 4.55
N ALA A 22 5.82 14.46 5.38
CA ALA A 22 4.99 13.90 6.45
C ALA A 22 3.81 13.08 5.85
N THR A 23 3.48 13.35 4.60
CA THR A 23 2.55 12.58 3.75
C THR A 23 3.12 11.24 3.27
N GLY A 24 4.25 10.75 3.81
CA GLY A 24 4.59 9.31 3.77
C GLY A 24 3.47 8.40 4.31
N VAL A 25 2.46 8.99 4.96
CA VAL A 25 1.20 8.41 5.44
C VAL A 25 0.11 8.23 4.36
N ARG A 26 0.24 8.79 3.13
CA ARG A 26 -0.77 8.64 2.04
C ARG A 26 -0.46 7.54 1.01
N LEU A 27 0.17 6.43 1.42
CA LEU A 27 0.16 5.24 0.56
C LEU A 27 -1.23 4.56 0.51
N GLY A 28 -2.17 5.01 1.34
CA GLY A 28 -3.48 4.36 1.44
C GLY A 28 -3.34 2.90 1.88
N PRO A 29 -4.17 1.97 1.39
CA PRO A 29 -4.06 0.56 1.74
C PRO A 29 -2.89 -0.16 1.05
N PHE A 30 -2.00 0.54 0.34
CA PHE A 30 -1.01 -0.06 -0.54
C PHE A 30 -0.11 -1.10 0.14
N VAL A 31 0.28 -0.87 1.41
CA VAL A 31 1.08 -1.85 2.16
C VAL A 31 0.32 -3.17 2.34
N ALA A 32 -0.97 -3.11 2.68
CA ALA A 32 -1.83 -4.28 2.80
C ALA A 32 -2.11 -4.94 1.43
N MET A 33 -2.29 -4.13 0.38
CA MET A 33 -2.47 -4.65 -0.98
C MET A 33 -1.24 -5.42 -1.48
N ARG A 34 -0.03 -4.89 -1.24
CA ARG A 34 1.23 -5.57 -1.59
C ARG A 34 1.32 -6.94 -0.92
N GLU A 35 0.84 -7.04 0.32
CA GLU A 35 0.85 -8.31 1.05
C GLU A 35 -0.10 -9.34 0.43
N HIS A 36 -1.30 -8.93 0.01
CA HIS A 36 -2.21 -9.83 -0.72
C HIS A 36 -1.62 -10.27 -2.07
N PHE A 37 -0.95 -9.37 -2.78
CA PHE A 37 -0.26 -9.72 -4.02
C PHE A 37 0.88 -10.73 -3.78
N ARG A 38 1.68 -10.53 -2.73
CA ARG A 38 2.73 -11.48 -2.34
C ARG A 38 2.16 -12.86 -2.02
N ALA A 39 1.10 -12.93 -1.22
CA ALA A 39 0.45 -14.18 -0.86
C ALA A 39 -0.11 -14.92 -2.10
N ALA A 40 -0.65 -14.19 -3.07
CA ALA A 40 -1.08 -14.78 -4.34
C ALA A 40 0.07 -15.36 -5.16
N LEU A 41 1.22 -14.66 -5.21
CA LEU A 41 2.42 -15.21 -5.84
C LEU A 41 2.90 -16.48 -5.13
N GLU A 42 2.90 -16.49 -3.80
CA GLU A 42 3.28 -17.67 -3.01
C GLU A 42 2.37 -18.87 -3.32
N LYS A 43 1.04 -18.66 -3.36
CA LYS A 43 0.06 -19.70 -3.75
C LYS A 43 0.25 -20.20 -5.18
N SER A 44 0.51 -19.29 -6.12
CA SER A 44 0.70 -19.65 -7.53
C SER A 44 1.99 -20.44 -7.75
N ILE A 45 3.09 -19.99 -7.14
CA ILE A 45 4.39 -20.66 -7.22
C ILE A 45 4.35 -22.01 -6.49
N GLY A 46 3.63 -22.09 -5.38
CA GLY A 46 3.38 -23.33 -4.64
C GLY A 46 2.48 -24.34 -5.36
N GLY A 47 1.85 -23.94 -6.48
CA GLY A 47 0.95 -24.79 -7.25
C GLY A 47 -0.43 -24.99 -6.62
N GLU A 48 -0.79 -24.19 -5.60
CA GLU A 48 -2.11 -24.23 -4.96
C GLU A 48 -3.20 -23.64 -5.87
N LEU A 49 -2.85 -22.61 -6.64
CA LEU A 49 -3.74 -21.94 -7.58
C LEU A 49 -3.03 -21.74 -8.93
N SER A 50 -3.82 -21.68 -10.01
CA SER A 50 -3.29 -21.21 -11.29
C SER A 50 -2.84 -19.74 -11.15
N PRO A 51 -1.86 -19.27 -11.94
CA PRO A 51 -1.44 -17.87 -11.89
C PRO A 51 -2.59 -16.88 -12.09
N LYS A 52 -3.57 -17.25 -12.92
CA LYS A 52 -4.76 -16.43 -13.15
C LYS A 52 -5.63 -16.37 -11.90
N ASP A 53 -5.99 -17.52 -11.33
CA ASP A 53 -6.89 -17.56 -10.18
C ASP A 53 -6.27 -16.90 -8.94
N ALA A 54 -4.95 -17.04 -8.76
CA ALA A 54 -4.24 -16.37 -7.67
C ALA A 54 -4.28 -14.84 -7.80
N LEU A 55 -4.06 -14.31 -9.00
CA LEU A 55 -4.13 -12.87 -9.26
C LEU A 55 -5.56 -12.32 -9.18
N ASP A 56 -6.54 -13.10 -9.64
CA ASP A 56 -7.96 -12.75 -9.53
C ASP A 56 -8.37 -12.66 -8.04
N GLU A 57 -7.96 -13.62 -7.19
CA GLU A 57 -8.18 -13.58 -5.74
C GLU A 57 -7.53 -12.35 -5.08
N ALA A 58 -6.29 -12.03 -5.49
CA ALA A 58 -5.60 -10.84 -4.99
C ALA A 58 -6.33 -9.55 -5.38
N ALA A 59 -6.80 -9.47 -6.63
CA ALA A 59 -7.52 -8.31 -7.14
C ALA A 59 -8.82 -8.06 -6.36
N GLU A 60 -9.60 -9.11 -6.07
CA GLU A 60 -10.80 -9.00 -5.24
C GLU A 60 -10.49 -8.42 -3.85
N LYS A 61 -9.47 -8.95 -3.18
CA LYS A 61 -9.05 -8.47 -1.85
C LYS A 61 -8.54 -7.03 -1.86
N MET A 62 -7.75 -6.67 -2.87
CA MET A 62 -7.25 -5.30 -3.02
C MET A 62 -8.36 -4.30 -3.32
N ASN A 63 -9.36 -4.68 -4.12
CA ASN A 63 -10.53 -3.85 -4.40
C ASN A 63 -11.38 -3.60 -3.16
N LEU A 64 -11.52 -4.60 -2.27
CA LEU A 64 -12.18 -4.41 -0.97
C LEU A 64 -11.43 -3.39 -0.11
N LEU A 65 -10.10 -3.53 0.01
CA LEU A 65 -9.28 -2.57 0.77
C LEU A 65 -9.39 -1.13 0.24
N LEU A 66 -9.45 -0.97 -1.08
CA LEU A 66 -9.66 0.33 -1.72
C LEU A 66 -11.03 0.91 -1.37
N LYS A 67 -12.08 0.08 -1.40
CA LYS A 67 -13.44 0.48 -1.04
C LYS A 67 -13.51 0.92 0.42
N ASP A 68 -12.97 0.12 1.34
CA ASP A 68 -12.97 0.43 2.78
C ASP A 68 -12.23 1.75 3.06
N TYR A 69 -11.10 1.98 2.38
CA TYR A 69 -10.35 3.21 2.52
C TYR A 69 -11.10 4.44 1.99
N LEU A 70 -11.82 4.29 0.87
CA LEU A 70 -12.69 5.35 0.36
C LEU A 70 -13.86 5.64 1.31
N GLU A 71 -14.45 4.62 1.96
CA GLU A 71 -15.51 4.83 2.95
C GLU A 71 -15.00 5.56 4.21
N LEU A 72 -13.79 5.24 4.66
CA LEU A 72 -13.21 5.82 5.88
C LEU A 72 -12.61 7.21 5.68
N TYR A 73 -11.99 7.46 4.52
CA TYR A 73 -11.17 8.67 4.29
C TYR A 73 -11.54 9.45 3.03
N GLY A 74 -12.56 9.03 2.27
CA GLY A 74 -12.98 9.67 1.01
C GLY A 74 -13.74 11.00 1.16
N LYS A 75 -13.52 11.76 2.24
CA LYS A 75 -14.07 13.11 2.46
C LYS A 75 -12.98 14.17 2.36
#